data_AF-A0A7W8A4D1-F1
#
_entry.id   AF-A0A7W8A4D1-F1
#
_cell.length_a   1.000
_cell.length_b   1.000
_cell.length_c   1.000
_cell.angle_alpha   90.00
_cell.angle_beta   90.00
_cell.angle_gamma   90.00
#
_symmetry.space_group_name_H-M   'P 1'
#
loop_
_entity.id
_entity.type
_entity.pdbx_description
1 polymer ?
#
loop_
_entity_poly.entity_id
_entity_poly.type
_entity_poly.pdbx_seq_one_letter_code
_entity_poly.pdbx_strand_id
1 'polypeptide(L)'
;MKKSTTASIVAAAALITFTVLPGQTAQAATTTCTIKVFAQECNTGIMPTPGNVMWTEVRNCYVSGVGSSVRWKLVDIVSRRTVASGTVPWGKQFQKSTTGLYSEYRLELYDGNPGARGRMLNTNPSWGGGWSNC
;
A
#
# COMPACT_ATOMS: atom_id res chain seq x y z
N MET A 1 24.80 33.70 68.15
CA MET A 1 23.61 34.42 67.64
C MET A 1 23.98 35.17 66.36
N LYS A 2 23.42 34.79 65.21
CA LYS A 2 23.26 35.64 64.01
C LYS A 2 22.41 34.89 62.96
N LYS A 3 21.17 35.38 62.81
CA LYS A 3 20.34 35.60 61.60
C LYS A 3 20.46 34.58 60.46
N SER A 4 19.39 33.82 60.19
CA SER A 4 18.27 34.15 59.28
C SER A 4 18.57 33.76 57.84
N THR A 5 17.70 32.99 57.19
CA THR A 5 16.80 33.46 56.10
C THR A 5 16.22 32.26 55.36
N THR A 6 14.92 32.08 55.52
CA THR A 6 14.05 31.24 54.69
C THR A 6 14.14 31.72 53.24
N ALA A 7 14.43 30.84 52.29
CA ALA A 7 14.30 31.14 50.87
C ALA A 7 13.47 30.06 50.19
N SER A 8 12.19 30.36 50.04
CA SER A 8 11.25 29.69 49.15
C SER A 8 11.82 29.69 47.73
N ILE A 9 11.94 28.52 47.11
CA ILE A 9 12.19 28.43 45.68
C ILE A 9 10.94 27.87 45.02
N VAL A 10 10.34 28.78 44.25
CA VAL A 10 9.21 28.68 43.34
C VAL A 10 9.26 27.38 42.54
N ALA A 11 8.15 26.63 42.58
CA ALA A 11 7.91 25.51 41.69
C ALA A 11 7.83 26.01 40.24
N ALA A 12 8.88 25.75 39.46
CA ALA A 12 8.85 25.96 38.02
C ALA A 12 8.00 24.84 37.40
N ALA A 13 6.80 25.19 36.98
CA ALA A 13 5.97 24.34 36.14
C ALA A 13 6.70 24.11 34.81
N ALA A 14 7.25 22.92 34.62
CA ALA A 14 7.76 22.48 33.33
C ALA A 14 6.57 22.27 32.39
N LEU A 15 6.32 23.26 31.53
CA LEU A 15 5.46 23.08 30.35
C LEU A 15 6.06 21.97 29.49
N ILE A 16 5.39 20.81 29.46
CA ILE A 16 5.65 19.75 28.50
C ILE A 16 5.17 20.26 27.15
N THR A 17 6.08 20.85 26.38
CA THR A 17 5.87 21.11 24.96
C THR A 17 5.83 19.77 24.23
N PHE A 18 4.61 19.28 23.99
CA PHE A 18 4.35 18.25 23.00
C PHE A 18 4.69 18.82 21.62
N THR A 19 5.97 18.72 21.24
CA THR A 19 6.39 18.87 19.85
C THR A 19 5.87 17.65 19.11
N VAL A 20 4.66 17.80 18.56
CA VAL A 20 4.11 16.86 17.59
C VAL A 20 5.00 16.97 16.36
N LEU A 21 6.07 16.17 16.32
CA LEU A 21 6.83 15.95 15.10
C LEU A 21 5.82 15.52 14.03
N PRO A 22 5.77 16.18 12.86
CA PRO A 22 4.99 15.65 11.75
C PRO A 22 5.51 14.24 11.51
N GLY A 23 4.64 13.24 11.75
CA GLY A 23 4.96 11.85 11.54
C GLY A 23 5.51 11.72 10.14
N GLN A 24 6.79 11.35 10.04
CA GLN A 24 7.44 11.11 8.77
C GLN A 24 6.56 10.10 8.04
N THR A 25 5.90 10.56 6.98
CA THR A 25 5.13 9.69 6.11
C THR A 25 6.13 8.68 5.57
N ALA A 26 6.04 7.44 6.06
CA ALA A 26 6.85 6.35 5.55
C ALA A 26 6.72 6.37 4.02
N GLN A 27 7.84 6.64 3.35
CA GLN A 27 7.86 6.80 1.92
C GLN A 27 7.42 5.45 1.32
N ALA A 28 6.23 5.44 0.71
CA ALA A 28 5.60 4.21 0.28
C ALA A 28 6.41 3.60 -0.87
N ALA A 29 7.00 2.44 -0.65
CA ALA A 29 7.63 1.68 -1.72
C ALA A 29 6.52 1.35 -2.72
N THR A 30 6.69 1.77 -3.98
CA THR A 30 5.71 1.53 -5.05
C THR A 30 6.32 0.59 -6.06
N THR A 31 5.55 -0.40 -6.50
CA THR A 31 5.95 -1.28 -7.59
C THR A 31 4.79 -1.46 -8.54
N THR A 32 5.08 -1.36 -9.84
CA THR A 32 4.08 -1.42 -10.90
C THR A 32 4.52 -2.41 -11.97
N CYS A 33 3.59 -3.15 -12.55
CA CYS A 33 3.78 -3.90 -13.78
C CYS A 33 2.67 -3.58 -14.77
N THR A 34 2.98 -3.73 -16.05
CA THR A 34 2.03 -3.57 -17.15
C THR A 34 2.12 -4.80 -18.04
N ILE A 35 0.97 -5.34 -18.43
CA ILE A 35 0.87 -6.38 -19.45
C ILE A 35 1.14 -5.72 -20.80
N LYS A 36 2.24 -6.11 -21.44
CA LYS A 36 2.64 -5.60 -22.76
C LYS A 36 1.73 -6.15 -23.86
N VAL A 37 1.76 -5.52 -25.03
CA VAL A 37 1.09 -6.04 -26.23
C VAL A 37 1.60 -7.46 -26.51
N PHE A 38 0.67 -8.39 -26.75
CA PHE A 38 0.90 -9.83 -26.93
C PHE A 38 1.39 -10.62 -25.70
N ALA A 39 1.65 -9.95 -24.56
CA ALA A 39 1.85 -10.65 -23.29
C ALA A 39 0.50 -10.95 -22.65
N GLN A 40 0.43 -12.02 -21.88
CA GLN A 40 -0.77 -12.41 -21.13
C GLN A 40 -0.59 -12.26 -19.61
N GLU A 41 0.65 -12.08 -19.15
CA GLU A 41 0.99 -12.05 -17.73
C GLU A 41 1.97 -10.91 -17.42
N CYS A 42 1.85 -10.34 -16.22
CA CYS A 42 2.90 -9.53 -15.62
C CYS A 42 2.91 -9.73 -14.11
N ASN A 43 4.08 -9.60 -13.52
CA ASN A 43 4.21 -9.56 -12.07
C ASN A 43 4.81 -8.23 -11.66
N THR A 44 4.34 -7.67 -10.56
CA THR A 44 5.09 -6.63 -9.87
C THR A 44 6.42 -7.23 -9.39
N GLY A 45 7.41 -6.38 -9.14
CA GLY A 45 8.53 -6.78 -8.30
C GLY A 45 8.08 -7.21 -6.90
N ILE A 46 9.06 -7.70 -6.13
CA ILE A 46 8.89 -8.14 -4.76
C ILE A 46 8.93 -6.92 -3.84
N MET A 47 8.02 -6.84 -2.87
CA MET A 47 7.94 -5.74 -1.92
C MET A 47 7.78 -6.23 -0.47
N PRO A 48 8.58 -5.72 0.48
CA PRO A 48 8.39 -5.99 1.90
C PRO A 48 7.17 -5.25 2.46
N THR A 49 6.61 -5.73 3.58
CA THR A 49 5.41 -5.18 4.24
C THR A 49 5.68 -4.51 5.60
N PRO A 50 6.55 -3.48 5.70
CA PRO A 50 6.74 -2.75 6.95
C PRO A 50 5.44 -1.99 7.30
N GLY A 51 4.65 -2.51 8.22
CA GLY A 51 3.31 -1.99 8.56
C GLY A 51 2.17 -2.99 8.37
N ASN A 52 2.51 -4.23 8.00
CA ASN A 52 1.59 -5.35 7.87
C ASN A 52 0.42 -5.13 6.92
N VAL A 53 0.61 -4.25 5.93
CA VAL A 53 -0.41 -3.88 4.95
C VAL A 53 0.19 -3.79 3.55
N MET A 54 -0.54 -4.32 2.57
CA MET A 54 -0.32 -4.09 1.14
C MET A 54 -1.56 -3.45 0.56
N TRP A 55 -1.42 -2.27 -0.02
CA TRP A 55 -2.42 -1.76 -0.95
C TRP A 55 -2.12 -2.25 -2.36
N THR A 56 -3.15 -2.75 -3.02
CA THR A 56 -3.10 -3.33 -4.36
C THR A 56 -4.08 -2.58 -5.25
N GLU A 57 -3.63 -2.17 -6.43
CA GLU A 57 -4.47 -1.64 -7.50
C GLU A 57 -4.29 -2.50 -8.75
N VAL A 58 -5.40 -2.82 -9.40
CA VAL A 58 -5.44 -3.48 -10.70
C VAL A 58 -6.35 -2.67 -11.61
N ARG A 59 -5.84 -2.24 -12.77
CA ARG A 59 -6.61 -1.51 -13.79
C ARG A 59 -6.63 -2.28 -15.10
N ASN A 60 -7.81 -2.44 -15.70
CA ASN A 60 -8.00 -3.16 -16.96
C ASN A 60 -8.71 -2.28 -18.00
N CYS A 61 -8.04 -1.21 -18.44
CA CYS A 61 -8.72 -0.09 -19.09
C CYS A 61 -7.94 0.63 -20.20
N TYR A 62 -6.79 0.08 -20.62
CA TYR A 62 -5.85 0.84 -21.45
C TYR A 62 -6.00 0.61 -22.96
N VAL A 63 -6.76 -0.39 -23.39
CA VAL A 63 -7.08 -0.63 -24.81
C VAL A 63 -8.54 -0.32 -25.10
N SER A 64 -8.77 0.37 -26.23
CA SER A 64 -10.09 0.63 -26.79
C SER A 64 -10.70 -0.65 -27.38
N GLY A 65 -12.01 -0.84 -27.22
CA GLY A 65 -12.75 -2.02 -27.70
C GLY A 65 -13.38 -2.84 -26.58
N VAL A 66 -13.84 -4.06 -26.87
CA VAL A 66 -14.30 -5.00 -25.83
C VAL A 66 -13.12 -5.87 -25.42
N GLY A 67 -12.83 -5.96 -24.12
CA GLY A 67 -11.70 -6.75 -23.60
C GLY A 67 -12.10 -7.86 -22.64
N SER A 68 -11.16 -8.76 -22.35
CA SER A 68 -11.29 -9.82 -21.33
C SER A 68 -11.18 -9.26 -19.91
N SER A 69 -11.58 -10.06 -18.92
CA SER A 69 -11.27 -9.75 -17.52
C SER A 69 -9.81 -10.12 -17.20
N VAL A 70 -9.15 -9.36 -16.32
CA VAL A 70 -7.82 -9.70 -15.80
C VAL A 70 -7.95 -10.37 -14.44
N ARG A 71 -7.30 -11.53 -14.26
CA ARG A 71 -7.20 -12.17 -12.94
C ARG A 71 -5.96 -11.66 -12.22
N TRP A 72 -6.04 -11.54 -10.90
CA TRP A 72 -4.90 -11.10 -10.09
C TRP A 72 -4.75 -11.93 -8.82
N LYS A 73 -3.50 -12.02 -8.34
CA LYS A 73 -3.12 -12.67 -7.09
C LYS A 73 -2.06 -11.85 -6.37
N LEU A 74 -2.21 -11.67 -5.06
CA LEU A 74 -1.16 -11.24 -4.17
C LEU A 74 -0.57 -12.49 -3.50
N VAL A 75 0.72 -12.74 -3.72
CA VAL A 75 1.40 -13.98 -3.34
C VAL A 75 2.53 -13.67 -2.37
N ASP A 76 2.57 -14.40 -1.26
CA ASP A 76 3.73 -14.45 -0.35
C ASP A 76 4.84 -15.26 -1.02
N ILE A 77 6.01 -14.65 -1.19
CA ILE A 77 7.13 -15.27 -1.90
C ILE A 77 7.70 -16.48 -1.16
N VAL A 78 7.74 -16.42 0.17
CA VAL A 78 8.35 -17.47 1.00
C VAL A 78 7.44 -18.68 1.08
N SER A 79 6.17 -18.47 1.44
CA SER A 79 5.20 -19.56 1.61
C SER A 79 4.53 -20.00 0.32
N ARG A 80 4.71 -19.25 -0.78
CA ARG A 80 4.02 -19.44 -2.08
C ARG A 80 2.49 -19.37 -1.99
N ARG A 81 1.96 -18.88 -0.88
CA ARG A 81 0.52 -18.81 -0.63
C ARG A 81 -0.06 -17.56 -1.26
N THR A 82 -1.23 -17.72 -1.90
CA THR A 82 -2.07 -16.57 -2.29
C THR A 82 -2.75 -16.01 -1.05
N VAL A 83 -2.46 -14.74 -0.73
CA VAL A 83 -3.07 -14.03 0.41
C VAL A 83 -4.27 -13.19 0.02
N ALA A 84 -4.36 -12.79 -1.26
CA ALA A 84 -5.53 -12.16 -1.84
C ALA A 84 -5.60 -12.44 -3.35
N SER A 85 -6.80 -12.47 -3.91
CA SER A 85 -7.00 -12.63 -5.36
C SER A 85 -8.33 -12.08 -5.81
N GLY A 86 -8.51 -11.92 -7.12
CA GLY A 86 -9.77 -11.53 -7.70
C GLY A 86 -9.72 -11.46 -9.22
N THR A 87 -10.80 -10.98 -9.81
CA THR A 87 -10.95 -10.79 -11.26
C THR A 87 -11.50 -9.39 -11.52
N VAL A 88 -10.84 -8.61 -12.37
CA VAL A 88 -11.21 -7.23 -12.73
C VAL A 88 -11.76 -7.22 -14.15
N PRO A 89 -13.06 -6.95 -14.33
CA PRO A 89 -13.66 -6.83 -15.66
C PRO A 89 -12.98 -5.75 -16.50
N TRP A 90 -13.10 -5.87 -17.82
CA TRP A 90 -12.68 -4.79 -18.71
C TRP A 90 -13.44 -3.49 -18.42
N GLY A 91 -12.75 -2.36 -18.54
CA GLY A 91 -13.30 -1.03 -18.23
C GLY A 91 -13.42 -0.72 -16.74
N LYS A 92 -12.82 -1.55 -15.87
CA LYS A 92 -12.83 -1.35 -14.42
C LYS A 92 -11.43 -1.23 -13.85
N GLN A 93 -11.34 -0.50 -12.74
CA GLN A 93 -10.25 -0.66 -11.79
C GLN A 93 -10.77 -1.15 -10.44
N PHE A 94 -9.84 -1.77 -9.73
CA PHE A 94 -10.04 -2.30 -8.40
C PHE A 94 -8.88 -1.88 -7.50
N GLN A 95 -9.20 -1.51 -6.27
CA GLN A 95 -8.24 -1.15 -5.23
C GLN A 95 -8.59 -1.85 -3.93
N LYS A 96 -7.61 -2.44 -3.25
CA LYS A 96 -7.80 -3.13 -1.97
C LYS A 96 -6.57 -3.08 -1.09
N SER A 97 -6.79 -2.86 0.20
CA SER A 97 -5.78 -3.07 1.25
C SER A 97 -5.92 -4.48 1.82
N THR A 98 -4.80 -5.20 1.90
CA THR A 98 -4.67 -6.52 2.53
C THR A 98 -3.80 -6.36 3.77
N THR A 99 -4.34 -6.68 4.94
CA THR A 99 -3.68 -6.53 6.24
C THR A 99 -3.21 -7.89 6.80
N GLY A 100 -2.44 -7.87 7.90
CA GLY A 100 -1.94 -9.09 8.55
C GLY A 100 -0.82 -9.78 7.76
N LEU A 101 -0.03 -8.99 7.03
CA LEU A 101 1.04 -9.47 6.17
C LEU A 101 2.41 -9.31 6.86
N TYR A 102 3.27 -10.32 6.85
CA TYR A 102 4.55 -10.28 7.59
C TYR A 102 5.77 -10.74 6.76
N SER A 103 5.68 -10.65 5.44
CA SER A 103 6.63 -11.25 4.49
C SER A 103 6.92 -10.29 3.33
N GLU A 104 7.54 -10.82 2.29
CA GLU A 104 7.70 -10.20 0.98
C GLU A 104 6.62 -10.70 0.02
N TYR A 105 6.04 -9.78 -0.73
CA TYR A 105 4.89 -10.08 -1.58
C TYR A 105 5.11 -9.65 -3.02
N ARG A 106 4.42 -10.35 -3.91
CA ARG A 106 4.34 -10.06 -5.33
C ARG A 106 2.89 -10.07 -5.78
N LEU A 107 2.52 -9.11 -6.61
CA LEU A 107 1.24 -9.05 -7.29
C LEU A 107 1.43 -9.63 -8.68
N GLU A 108 0.61 -10.60 -9.02
CA GLU A 108 0.63 -11.34 -10.27
C GLU A 108 -0.67 -11.05 -11.02
N LEU A 109 -0.57 -10.72 -12.30
CA LEU A 109 -1.70 -10.45 -13.20
C LEU A 109 -1.68 -11.46 -14.34
N TYR A 110 -2.87 -11.96 -14.70
CA TYR A 110 -3.09 -13.01 -15.69
C TYR A 110 -4.26 -12.69 -16.62
N ASP A 111 -4.17 -13.17 -17.86
CA ASP A 111 -5.23 -13.14 -18.89
C ASP A 111 -5.81 -11.74 -19.19
N GLY A 112 -5.06 -10.70 -18.81
CA GLY A 112 -5.48 -9.32 -19.00
C GLY A 112 -5.26 -8.85 -20.44
N ASN A 113 -6.01 -7.81 -20.81
CA ASN A 113 -5.78 -7.15 -22.09
C ASN A 113 -4.45 -6.39 -22.09
N PRO A 114 -3.88 -6.10 -23.26
CA PRO A 114 -2.75 -5.18 -23.37
C PRO A 114 -3.01 -3.88 -22.62
N GLY A 115 -2.02 -3.42 -21.86
CA GLY A 115 -2.14 -2.22 -21.04
C GLY A 115 -2.87 -2.42 -19.70
N ALA A 116 -3.42 -3.60 -19.40
CA ALA A 116 -3.78 -3.92 -18.03
C ALA A 116 -2.55 -3.78 -17.13
N ARG A 117 -2.73 -3.22 -15.94
CA ARG A 117 -1.62 -2.91 -15.03
C ARG A 117 -1.95 -3.27 -13.60
N GLY A 118 -0.92 -3.69 -12.87
CA GLY A 118 -0.94 -3.97 -11.45
C GLY A 118 0.00 -3.04 -10.72
N ARG A 119 -0.43 -2.52 -9.57
CA ARG A 119 0.38 -1.66 -8.71
C ARG A 119 0.22 -2.10 -7.26
N MET A 120 1.32 -2.11 -6.51
CA MET A 120 1.33 -2.37 -5.08
C MET A 120 2.08 -1.29 -4.31
N LEU A 121 1.64 -1.04 -3.07
CA LEU A 121 2.27 -0.14 -2.12
C LEU A 121 2.27 -0.77 -0.71
N ASN A 122 3.33 -0.57 0.05
CA ASN A 122 3.46 -1.04 1.44
C ASN A 122 2.80 -0.14 2.50
N THR A 123 1.76 0.58 2.12
CA THR A 123 1.02 1.47 3.00
C THR A 123 -0.48 1.41 2.68
N ASN A 124 -1.32 1.97 3.54
CA ASN A 124 -2.74 2.16 3.27
C ASN A 124 -2.99 3.62 2.81
N PRO A 125 -3.15 3.88 1.51
CA PRO A 125 -3.47 5.23 1.04
C PRO A 125 -4.80 5.74 1.61
N SER A 126 -4.83 7.02 1.98
CA SER A 126 -6.00 7.68 2.58
C SER A 126 -7.21 7.86 1.65
N TRP A 127 -7.06 7.62 0.34
CA TRP A 127 -8.08 7.88 -0.67
C TRP A 127 -9.08 6.72 -0.91
N GLY A 128 -9.11 5.74 -0.01
CA GLY A 128 -10.11 4.65 0.00
C GLY A 128 -9.85 3.59 -1.08
N GLY A 129 -10.28 2.36 -0.80
CA GLY A 129 -10.27 1.25 -1.76
C GLY A 129 -11.65 1.01 -2.35
N GLY A 130 -11.73 0.24 -3.43
CA GLY A 130 -13.01 -0.14 -4.02
C GLY A 130 -12.95 -0.38 -5.54
N TRP A 131 -14.14 -0.51 -6.11
CA TRP A 131 -14.35 -0.61 -7.54
C TRP A 131 -14.65 0.75 -8.12
N SER A 132 -14.05 1.08 -9.26
CA SER A 132 -14.50 2.21 -10.06
C SER A 132 -14.44 1.89 -11.54
N ASN A 133 -15.20 2.66 -12.30
CA ASN A 133 -15.01 2.71 -13.75
C ASN A 133 -13.63 3.31 -14.04
N CYS A 134 -13.12 2.90 -15.19
CA CYS A 134 -12.28 3.75 -16.00
C CYS A 134 -13.20 4.47 -17.01
#